data_AF-A0A5C7P1L6-F1
#
_entry.id   AF-A0A5C7P1L6-F1
#
_cell.length_a   1.000
_cell.length_b   1.000
_cell.length_c   1.000
_cell.angle_alpha   90.00
_cell.angle_beta   90.00
_cell.angle_gamma   90.00
#
_symmetry.space_group_name_H-M   'P 1'
#
loop_
_entity.id
_entity.type
_entity.pdbx_description
1 polymer ?
#
loop_
_entity_poly.entity_id
_entity_poly.type
_entity_poly.pdbx_seq_one_letter_code
_entity_poly.pdbx_strand_id
1 'polypeptide(L)'
;MTDEQKRHPTRNKVRPQSVAKKAAFLEKYREAGTRLVACRAANVSRSAVFAWEKNDPEFAAAMREAEKEVVEILENTALQRATRGGSDQLLIFMLKALDGDKYSERIRHEFTAKTLDAVVSEVLDAIRTNVPEFCPHCKTSLDIAPAIARELLDMSSRLSNARKQQVTP
;
A
#
# COMPACT_ATOMS: atom_id res chain seq x y z
N MET A 1 47.33 -10.25 26.70
CA MET A 1 45.95 -9.73 26.54
C MET A 1 46.11 -8.46 25.73
N THR A 2 45.81 -8.41 24.44
CA THR A 2 44.58 -8.84 23.79
C THR A 2 44.82 -9.34 22.36
N ASP A 3 44.11 -10.41 22.04
CA ASP A 3 44.05 -11.12 20.76
C ASP A 3 43.27 -10.29 19.74
N GLU A 4 43.98 -9.67 18.79
CA GLU A 4 43.39 -8.80 17.77
C GLU A 4 42.95 -9.65 16.57
N GLN A 5 41.71 -10.14 16.67
CA GLN A 5 41.03 -10.95 15.66
C GLN A 5 41.00 -10.24 14.31
N LYS A 6 41.86 -10.69 13.40
CA LYS A 6 41.82 -10.38 11.97
C LYS A 6 40.48 -10.81 11.38
N ARG A 7 39.57 -9.85 11.14
CA ARG A 7 38.38 -10.09 10.32
C ARG A 7 38.80 -10.23 8.86
N HIS A 8 38.77 -11.46 8.36
CA HIS A 8 39.00 -11.77 6.96
C HIS A 8 37.70 -11.57 6.17
N PRO A 9 37.66 -10.78 5.09
CA PRO A 9 36.47 -10.62 4.27
C PRO A 9 36.27 -11.91 3.44
N THR A 10 35.25 -12.69 3.77
CA THR A 10 34.92 -13.91 3.01
C THR A 10 34.36 -13.54 1.65
N ARG A 11 35.23 -13.53 0.62
CA ARG A 11 34.85 -13.48 -0.80
C ARG A 11 34.05 -14.75 -1.13
N ASN A 12 32.72 -14.61 -1.15
CA ASN A 12 31.78 -15.72 -1.37
C ASN A 12 31.88 -16.22 -2.81
N LYS A 13 32.65 -17.29 -3.05
CA LYS A 13 32.69 -17.98 -4.34
C LYS A 13 31.35 -18.69 -4.54
N VAL A 14 30.50 -18.15 -5.42
CA VAL A 14 29.24 -18.79 -5.83
C VAL A 14 29.57 -20.18 -6.39
N ARG A 15 29.10 -21.24 -5.73
CA ARG A 15 29.33 -22.62 -6.20
C ARG A 15 28.54 -22.83 -7.49
N PRO A 16 29.08 -23.46 -8.54
CA PRO A 16 28.34 -23.67 -9.80
C PRO A 16 27.02 -24.43 -9.60
N GLN A 17 26.94 -25.28 -8.57
CA GLN A 17 25.73 -25.98 -8.17
C GLN A 17 24.59 -25.04 -7.69
N SER A 18 24.89 -23.86 -7.14
CA SER A 18 23.84 -22.92 -6.70
C SER A 18 23.23 -22.14 -7.86
N VAL A 19 24.00 -21.87 -8.93
CA VAL A 19 23.50 -21.21 -10.14
C VAL A 19 22.50 -22.12 -10.87
N ALA A 20 22.84 -23.40 -11.05
CA ALA A 20 21.95 -24.37 -11.69
C ALA A 20 20.62 -24.54 -10.93
N LYS A 21 20.66 -24.58 -9.59
CA LYS A 21 19.44 -24.68 -8.76
C LYS A 21 18.56 -23.44 -8.83
N LYS A 22 19.15 -22.25 -8.90
CA LYS A 22 18.42 -20.98 -9.09
C LYS A 22 17.70 -20.95 -10.42
N ALA A 23 18.40 -21.33 -11.50
CA ALA A 23 17.80 -21.39 -12.84
C ALA A 23 16.64 -22.40 -12.90
N ALA A 24 16.85 -23.63 -12.39
CA ALA A 24 15.82 -24.67 -12.35
C ALA A 24 14.60 -24.23 -11.51
N PHE A 25 14.82 -23.52 -10.40
CA PHE A 25 13.71 -22.97 -9.62
C PHE A 25 12.91 -21.93 -10.40
N LEU A 26 13.57 -20.97 -11.05
CA LEU A 26 12.91 -19.90 -11.82
C LEU A 26 12.09 -20.47 -12.99
N GLU A 27 12.64 -21.45 -13.71
CA GLU A 27 11.92 -22.17 -14.77
C GLU A 27 10.65 -22.84 -14.23
N LYS A 28 10.76 -23.60 -13.14
CA LYS A 28 9.60 -24.27 -12.54
C LYS A 28 8.60 -23.30 -11.91
N TYR A 29 9.04 -22.12 -11.49
CA TYR A 29 8.15 -21.08 -11.01
C TYR A 29 7.32 -20.47 -12.15
N ARG A 30 7.93 -20.19 -13.30
CA ARG A 30 7.19 -19.71 -14.50
C ARG A 30 6.12 -20.68 -14.96
N GLU A 31 6.41 -21.99 -14.89
CA GLU A 31 5.44 -23.03 -15.25
C GLU A 31 4.30 -23.15 -14.22
N ALA A 32 4.63 -23.18 -12.93
CA ALA A 32 3.68 -23.55 -11.88
C ALA A 32 2.98 -22.36 -11.21
N GLY A 33 3.53 -21.15 -11.33
CA GLY A 33 3.06 -19.92 -10.68
C GLY A 33 3.13 -19.90 -9.15
N THR A 34 3.57 -20.99 -8.52
CA THR A 34 3.58 -21.13 -7.06
C THR A 34 4.96 -21.51 -6.54
N ARG A 35 5.44 -20.77 -5.53
CA ARG A 35 6.77 -20.99 -4.94
C ARG A 35 6.91 -22.39 -4.34
N LEU A 36 5.84 -22.95 -3.76
CA LEU A 36 5.87 -24.29 -3.16
C LEU A 36 6.11 -25.38 -4.19
N VAL A 37 5.42 -25.34 -5.33
CA VAL A 37 5.56 -26.33 -6.40
C VAL A 37 6.93 -26.20 -7.05
N ALA A 38 7.38 -24.96 -7.33
CA ALA A 38 8.71 -24.70 -7.88
C ALA A 38 9.84 -25.22 -6.96
N CYS A 39 9.75 -24.99 -5.64
CA CYS A 39 10.70 -25.50 -4.66
C CYS A 39 10.77 -27.04 -4.66
N ARG A 40 9.61 -27.71 -4.71
CA ARG A 40 9.55 -29.18 -4.76
C ARG A 40 10.15 -29.71 -6.05
N ALA A 41 9.81 -29.11 -7.19
CA ALA A 41 10.30 -29.53 -8.49
C ALA A 41 11.81 -29.29 -8.66
N ALA A 42 12.34 -28.18 -8.15
CA ALA A 42 13.77 -27.86 -8.20
C ALA A 42 14.60 -28.51 -7.07
N ASN A 43 13.95 -29.23 -6.14
CA ASN A 43 14.57 -29.79 -4.93
C ASN A 43 15.36 -28.75 -4.12
N VAL A 44 14.71 -27.63 -3.81
CA VAL A 44 15.25 -26.50 -3.05
C VAL A 44 14.33 -26.19 -1.87
N SER A 45 14.91 -25.83 -0.72
CA SER A 45 14.12 -25.36 0.42
C SER A 45 13.64 -23.92 0.23
N ARG A 46 12.45 -23.58 0.74
CA ARG A 46 11.93 -22.19 0.69
C ARG A 46 12.90 -21.20 1.36
N SER A 47 13.55 -21.59 2.46
CA SER A 47 14.54 -20.76 3.14
C SER A 47 15.75 -20.43 2.26
N ALA A 48 16.18 -21.36 1.40
CA ALA A 48 17.26 -21.10 0.46
C ALA A 48 16.85 -20.07 -0.61
N VAL A 49 15.62 -20.15 -1.12
CA VAL A 49 15.09 -19.16 -2.09
C VAL A 49 15.02 -17.77 -1.46
N PHE A 50 14.52 -17.65 -0.22
CA PHE A 50 14.52 -16.36 0.49
C PHE A 50 15.94 -15.82 0.71
N ALA A 51 16.90 -16.69 1.03
CA ALA A 51 18.29 -16.29 1.15
C ALA A 51 18.88 -15.83 -0.20
N TRP A 52 18.43 -16.40 -1.33
CA TRP A 52 18.83 -15.94 -2.66
C TRP A 52 18.22 -14.58 -2.99
N GLU A 53 16.92 -14.38 -2.80
CA GLU A 53 16.28 -13.07 -3.02
C GLU A 53 16.93 -11.96 -2.19
N LYS A 54 17.33 -12.27 -0.94
CA LYS A 54 17.96 -11.28 -0.06
C LYS A 54 19.40 -10.94 -0.44
N ASN A 55 20.19 -11.94 -0.85
CA ASN A 55 21.64 -11.79 -0.98
C ASN A 55 22.13 -11.75 -2.45
N ASP A 56 21.24 -11.98 -3.42
CA ASP A 56 21.53 -11.97 -4.84
C ASP A 56 20.52 -11.08 -5.59
N PRO A 57 20.89 -9.82 -5.87
CA PRO A 57 20.04 -8.88 -6.59
C PRO A 57 19.65 -9.32 -8.00
N GLU A 58 20.51 -10.09 -8.69
CA GLU A 58 20.22 -10.60 -10.04
C GLU A 58 19.12 -11.66 -9.97
N PHE A 59 19.22 -12.58 -9.01
CA PHE A 59 18.16 -13.55 -8.76
C PHE A 59 16.84 -12.87 -8.36
N ALA A 60 16.88 -11.85 -7.51
CA ALA A 60 15.69 -11.09 -7.11
C ALA A 60 15.04 -10.35 -8.29
N ALA A 61 15.84 -9.82 -9.22
CA ALA A 61 15.32 -9.23 -10.46
C ALA A 61 14.68 -10.29 -11.36
N ALA A 62 15.35 -11.42 -11.57
CA ALA A 62 14.82 -12.53 -12.37
C ALA A 62 13.53 -13.12 -11.78
N MET A 63 13.42 -13.18 -10.45
CA MET A 63 12.22 -13.64 -9.75
C MET A 63 11.05 -12.68 -9.97
N ARG A 64 11.28 -11.37 -9.87
CA ARG A 64 10.24 -10.35 -10.16
C ARG A 64 9.75 -10.44 -11.59
N GLU A 65 10.64 -10.74 -12.54
CA GLU A 65 10.23 -10.92 -13.94
C GLU A 65 9.39 -12.18 -14.11
N ALA A 66 9.81 -13.30 -13.51
CA ALA A 66 9.02 -14.52 -13.51
C ALA A 66 7.64 -14.35 -12.85
N GLU A 67 7.52 -13.51 -11.81
CA GLU A 67 6.23 -13.16 -11.19
C GLU A 67 5.31 -12.41 -12.16
N LYS A 68 5.84 -11.47 -12.95
CA LYS A 68 5.04 -10.77 -13.98
C LYS A 68 4.56 -11.73 -15.07
N GLU A 69 5.43 -12.61 -15.56
CA GLU A 69 5.07 -13.62 -16.56
C GLU A 69 3.91 -14.52 -16.06
N VAL A 70 3.98 -14.95 -14.80
CA VAL A 70 2.90 -15.74 -14.17
C VAL A 70 1.61 -14.93 -14.05
N VAL A 71 1.69 -13.64 -13.66
CA VAL A 71 0.52 -12.76 -13.60
C VAL A 71 -0.14 -12.62 -14.97
N GLU A 72 0.64 -12.42 -16.03
CA GLU A 72 0.12 -12.29 -17.39
C GLU A 72 -0.60 -13.58 -17.87
N ILE A 73 -0.07 -14.76 -17.52
CA ILE A 73 -0.73 -16.04 -17.78
C ILE A 73 -2.08 -16.13 -17.04
N LEU A 74 -2.11 -15.69 -15.78
CA LEU A 74 -3.33 -15.68 -14.97
C LEU A 74 -4.36 -14.68 -15.50
N GLU A 75 -3.93 -13.50 -15.94
CA GLU A 75 -4.79 -12.48 -16.55
C GLU A 75 -5.41 -12.99 -17.85
N ASN A 76 -4.61 -13.60 -18.73
CA ASN A 76 -5.12 -14.23 -19.95
C ASN A 76 -6.15 -15.33 -19.64
N THR A 77 -5.87 -16.16 -18.63
CA THR A 77 -6.80 -17.20 -18.20
C THR A 77 -8.09 -16.61 -17.62
N ALA A 78 -7.98 -15.57 -16.80
CA ALA A 78 -9.12 -14.86 -16.23
C ALA A 78 -9.98 -14.22 -17.33
N LEU A 79 -9.36 -13.59 -18.32
CA LEU A 79 -10.04 -12.98 -19.46
C LEU A 79 -10.78 -14.03 -20.30
N GLN A 80 -10.16 -15.17 -20.59
CA GLN A 80 -10.83 -16.27 -21.30
C GLN A 80 -12.04 -16.79 -20.53
N ARG A 81 -11.91 -16.97 -19.21
CA ARG A 81 -13.01 -17.43 -18.35
C ARG A 81 -14.13 -16.39 -18.21
N ALA A 82 -13.79 -15.11 -18.16
CA ALA A 82 -14.74 -14.02 -18.11
C ALA A 82 -15.55 -13.90 -19.42
N THR A 83 -14.87 -13.98 -20.57
CA THR A 83 -15.48 -13.70 -21.88
C THR A 83 -16.14 -14.91 -22.53
N ARG A 84 -15.58 -16.10 -22.34
CA ARG A 84 -16.06 -17.35 -22.98
C ARG A 84 -16.55 -18.38 -21.98
N GLY A 85 -15.97 -18.39 -20.77
CA GLY A 85 -16.34 -19.31 -19.71
C GLY A 85 -17.58 -18.90 -18.90
N GLY A 86 -18.16 -17.72 -19.16
CA GLY A 86 -19.38 -17.25 -18.50
C GLY A 86 -19.21 -16.86 -17.04
N SER A 87 -18.01 -16.44 -16.61
CA SER A 87 -17.77 -16.01 -15.23
C SER A 87 -17.98 -14.51 -15.05
N ASP A 88 -19.18 -14.11 -14.64
CA ASP A 88 -19.53 -12.71 -14.36
C ASP A 88 -18.64 -12.09 -13.29
N GLN A 89 -18.27 -12.87 -12.27
CA GLN A 89 -17.38 -12.39 -11.21
C GLN A 89 -16.00 -12.02 -11.78
N LEU A 90 -15.41 -12.85 -12.64
CA LEU A 90 -14.15 -12.52 -13.29
C LEU A 90 -14.31 -11.33 -14.25
N LEU A 91 -15.44 -11.23 -14.96
CA LEU A 91 -15.73 -10.09 -15.81
C LEU A 91 -15.74 -8.77 -15.01
N ILE A 92 -16.43 -8.75 -13.86
CA ILE A 92 -16.44 -7.59 -12.95
C ILE A 92 -15.03 -7.25 -12.47
N PHE A 93 -14.24 -8.24 -12.05
CA PHE A 93 -12.86 -8.01 -11.61
C PHE A 93 -11.98 -7.42 -12.73
N MET A 94 -12.06 -7.95 -13.95
CA MET A 94 -11.29 -7.44 -15.09
C MET A 94 -11.70 -6.01 -15.45
N LEU A 95 -13.00 -5.69 -15.42
CA LEU A 95 -13.49 -4.33 -15.68
C LEU A 95 -13.01 -3.33 -14.63
N LYS A 96 -13.07 -3.69 -13.34
CA LYS A 96 -12.56 -2.86 -12.24
C LYS A 96 -11.04 -2.64 -12.33
N ALA A 97 -10.29 -3.65 -12.76
CA ALA A 97 -8.84 -3.55 -12.91
C ALA A 97 -8.42 -2.65 -14.09
N LEU A 98 -9.13 -2.72 -15.23
CA LEU A 98 -8.77 -1.99 -16.45
C LEU A 98 -9.35 -0.57 -16.53
N ASP A 99 -10.53 -0.33 -15.94
CA ASP A 99 -11.21 0.97 -15.95
C ASP A 99 -11.83 1.23 -14.57
N GLY A 100 -10.94 1.39 -13.58
CA GLY A 100 -11.31 1.61 -12.19
C GLY A 100 -12.16 2.87 -12.00
N ASP A 101 -11.90 3.94 -12.74
CA ASP A 101 -12.65 5.21 -12.57
C ASP A 101 -14.14 5.04 -12.88
N LYS A 102 -14.48 4.17 -13.83
CA LYS A 102 -15.85 3.88 -14.22
C LYS A 102 -16.50 2.78 -13.37
N TYR A 103 -15.77 1.71 -13.06
CA TYR A 103 -16.36 0.50 -12.47
C TYR A 103 -16.02 0.28 -10.98
N SER A 104 -15.16 1.10 -10.38
CA SER A 104 -14.87 1.02 -8.94
C SER A 104 -16.09 1.37 -8.10
N GLU A 105 -16.13 0.80 -6.90
CA GLU A 105 -17.13 1.16 -5.91
C GLU A 105 -16.87 2.57 -5.37
N ARG A 106 -17.88 3.43 -5.48
CA ARG A 106 -17.87 4.74 -4.83
C ARG A 106 -18.35 4.58 -3.40
N ILE A 107 -17.43 4.67 -2.45
CA ILE A 107 -17.76 4.70 -1.03
C ILE A 107 -18.13 6.15 -0.68
N ARG A 108 -19.42 6.40 -0.43
CA ARG A 108 -19.87 7.68 0.11
C ARG A 108 -19.73 7.65 1.63
N HIS A 109 -18.72 8.35 2.15
CA HIS A 109 -18.60 8.56 3.59
C HIS A 109 -19.62 9.60 4.04
N GLU A 110 -20.56 9.19 4.89
CA GLU A 110 -21.43 10.12 5.61
C GLU A 110 -20.83 10.39 6.98
N PHE A 111 -20.29 11.60 7.17
CA PHE A 111 -19.89 12.04 8.50
C PHE A 111 -21.15 12.40 9.28
N THR A 112 -21.41 11.69 10.38
CA THR A 112 -22.50 12.08 11.27
C THR A 112 -22.14 13.40 11.98
N ALA A 113 -23.12 14.26 12.20
CA ALA A 113 -22.91 15.56 12.85
C ALA A 113 -22.19 15.43 14.21
N LYS A 114 -22.46 14.33 14.94
CA LYS A 114 -21.84 14.01 16.22
C LYS A 114 -20.33 13.76 16.11
N THR A 115 -19.85 13.17 15.01
CA THR A 115 -18.41 12.95 14.79
C THR A 115 -17.70 14.26 14.47
N LEU A 116 -18.34 15.13 13.70
CA LEU A 116 -17.80 16.45 13.40
C LEU A 116 -17.68 17.30 14.66
N ASP A 117 -18.73 17.29 15.49
CA ASP A 117 -18.79 18.05 16.75
C ASP A 117 -17.68 17.61 17.74
N ALA A 118 -17.46 16.29 17.86
CA ALA A 118 -16.37 15.75 18.68
C ALA A 118 -14.99 16.23 18.22
N VAL A 119 -14.73 16.18 16.90
CA VAL A 119 -13.45 16.64 16.33
C VAL A 119 -13.25 18.14 16.54
N VAL A 120 -14.30 18.95 16.32
CA VAL A 120 -14.22 20.40 16.54
C VAL A 120 -13.96 20.72 18.01
N SER A 121 -14.60 20.01 18.93
CA SER A 121 -14.39 20.20 20.37
C SER A 121 -12.95 19.88 20.78
N GLU A 122 -12.39 18.76 20.31
CA GLU A 122 -11.00 18.39 20.61
C GLU A 122 -9.99 19.42 20.06
N VAL A 123 -10.21 19.92 18.84
CA VAL A 123 -9.36 20.94 18.23
C VAL A 123 -9.43 22.26 19.00
N LEU A 124 -10.64 22.69 19.40
CA LEU A 124 -10.81 23.91 20.18
C LEU A 124 -10.15 23.81 21.57
N ASP A 125 -10.26 22.67 22.24
CA ASP A 125 -9.62 22.47 23.55
C ASP A 125 -8.08 22.43 23.43
N ALA A 126 -7.55 21.84 22.37
CA ALA A 126 -6.12 21.86 22.09
C ALA A 126 -5.60 23.30 21.82
N ILE A 127 -6.37 24.11 21.09
CA ILE A 127 -6.03 25.51 20.81
C ILE A 127 -6.07 26.34 22.09
N ARG A 128 -7.12 26.22 22.91
CA ARG A 128 -7.22 26.94 24.19
C ARG A 128 -6.09 26.61 25.15
N THR A 129 -5.64 25.36 25.15
CA THR A 129 -4.55 24.90 26.04
C THR A 129 -3.19 25.45 25.62
N ASN A 130 -2.96 25.59 24.31
CA ASN A 130 -1.63 25.90 23.77
C ASN A 130 -1.48 27.34 23.27
N VAL A 131 -2.57 28.09 23.10
CA VAL A 131 -2.56 29.48 22.62
C VAL A 131 -2.88 30.42 23.78
N PRO A 132 -1.92 31.23 24.24
CA PRO A 132 -2.17 32.21 25.30
C PRO A 132 -3.05 33.35 24.80
N GLU A 133 -3.96 33.84 25.64
CA GLU A 133 -4.84 35.00 25.34
C GLU A 133 -4.06 36.30 25.11
N PHE A 134 -2.80 36.35 25.56
CA PHE A 134 -1.91 37.49 25.41
C PHE A 134 -0.58 37.05 24.81
N CYS A 135 -0.05 37.86 23.91
CA CYS A 135 1.28 37.63 23.35
C CYS A 135 2.34 37.70 24.46
N PRO A 136 3.16 36.65 24.67
CA PRO A 136 4.16 36.63 25.74
C PRO A 136 5.27 37.67 25.56
N HIS A 137 5.43 38.23 24.35
CA HIS A 137 6.47 39.21 24.04
C HIS A 137 6.02 40.67 24.24
N CYS A 138 4.78 41.01 23.91
CA CYS A 138 4.30 42.41 23.93
C CYS A 138 3.02 42.63 24.74
N LYS A 139 2.47 41.59 25.39
CA LYS A 139 1.23 41.62 26.20
C LYS A 139 -0.02 42.12 25.47
N THR A 140 0.02 42.23 24.14
CA THR A 140 -1.13 42.53 23.29
C THR A 140 -2.12 41.36 23.33
N SER A 141 -3.42 41.64 23.39
CA SER A 141 -4.42 40.57 23.31
C SER A 141 -4.31 39.88 21.95
N LEU A 142 -4.27 38.56 22.01
CA LEU A 142 -4.34 37.72 20.84
C LEU A 142 -5.80 37.30 20.74
N ASP A 143 -6.61 38.05 20.00
CA ASP A 143 -8.04 37.77 19.76
C ASP A 143 -8.23 36.54 18.83
N ILE A 144 -7.43 35.50 19.02
CA ILE A 144 -7.35 34.30 18.20
C ILE A 144 -8.60 33.43 18.41
N ALA A 145 -9.05 33.24 19.65
CA ALA A 145 -10.24 32.44 19.91
C ALA A 145 -11.53 33.02 19.25
N PRO A 146 -11.82 34.34 19.33
CA PRO A 146 -12.92 34.97 18.60
C PRO A 146 -12.79 34.91 17.07
N ALA A 147 -11.57 34.92 16.54
CA ALA A 147 -11.32 34.82 15.10
C ALA A 147 -11.57 33.39 14.59
N ILE A 148 -11.04 32.38 15.29
CA ILE A 148 -11.22 30.96 14.95
C ILE A 148 -12.69 30.56 15.06
N ALA A 149 -13.39 30.98 16.12
CA ALA A 149 -14.82 30.69 16.28
C ALA A 149 -15.65 31.22 15.10
N ARG A 150 -15.33 32.40 14.57
CA ARG A 150 -15.98 32.98 13.38
C ARG A 150 -15.70 32.16 12.13
N GLU A 151 -14.45 31.77 11.89
CA GLU A 151 -14.09 30.94 10.73
C GLU A 151 -14.73 29.54 10.78
N LEU A 152 -14.77 28.90 11.95
CA LEU A 152 -15.40 27.59 12.11
C LEU A 152 -16.92 27.66 11.84
N LEU A 153 -17.60 28.70 12.31
CA LEU A 153 -19.02 28.91 12.04
C LEU A 153 -19.29 29.19 10.55
N ASP A 154 -18.45 30.00 9.90
CA ASP A 154 -18.56 30.26 8.46
C ASP A 154 -18.33 28.98 7.64
N MET A 155 -17.28 28.20 7.95
CA MET A 155 -17.04 26.90 7.30
C MET A 155 -18.20 25.92 7.50
N SER A 156 -18.78 25.85 8.69
CA SER A 156 -19.96 25.03 8.97
C SER A 156 -21.17 25.45 8.11
N SER A 157 -21.38 26.75 7.93
CA SER A 157 -22.43 27.28 7.06
C SER A 157 -22.21 26.93 5.58
N ARG A 158 -20.96 26.98 5.10
CA ARG A 158 -20.60 26.59 3.73
C ARG A 158 -20.79 25.10 3.49
N LEU A 159 -20.37 24.25 4.42
CA LEU A 159 -20.52 22.79 4.33
C LEU A 159 -22.00 22.37 4.35
N SER A 160 -22.81 23.00 5.20
CA SER A 160 -24.25 22.73 5.24
C SER A 160 -24.98 23.19 3.96
N ASN A 161 -24.56 24.29 3.34
CA ASN A 161 -25.10 24.75 2.05
C ASN A 161 -24.63 23.89 0.87
N ALA A 162 -23.37 23.44 0.84
CA ALA A 162 -22.86 22.50 -0.15
C ALA A 162 -23.62 21.15 -0.10
N ARG A 163 -24.01 20.70 1.10
CA ARG A 163 -24.85 19.51 1.29
C ARG A 163 -26.25 19.66 0.67
N LYS A 164 -26.85 20.86 0.70
CA LYS A 164 -28.17 21.12 0.08
C LYS A 164 -28.12 21.09 -1.46
N GLN A 165 -27.01 21.53 -2.06
CA GLN A 165 -26.86 21.57 -3.52
C GLN A 165 -26.64 20.18 -4.14
N GLN A 166 -26.09 19.22 -3.39
CA GLN A 166 -25.88 17.83 -3.83
C GLN A 166 -27.13 16.94 -3.72
N VAL A 167 -28.26 17.47 -3.21
CA VAL A 167 -29.51 16.71 -2.95
C VAL A 167 -30.65 17.15 -3.89
N THR A 168 -30.50 18.25 -4.63
CA THR A 168 -31.39 18.58 -5.76
C THR A 168 -31.01 17.74 -6.98
N PRO A 169 -31.97 17.07 -7.64
CA PRO A 169 -31.72 16.17 -8.77
C PRO A 169 -31.19 16.89 -10.01
#